data_AF-A0A9X7M3X9-F1
#
_entry.id   AF-A0A9X7M3X9-F1
#
_cell.length_a   1.000
_cell.length_b   1.000
_cell.length_c   1.000
_cell.angle_alpha   90.00
_cell.angle_beta   90.00
_cell.angle_gamma   90.00
#
_symmetry.space_group_name_H-M   'P 1'
#
loop_
_entity.id
_entity.type
_entity.pdbx_description
1 polymer ?
#
loop_
_entity_poly.entity_id
_entity_poly.type
_entity_poly.pdbx_seq_one_letter_code
_entity_poly.pdbx_strand_id
1 'polypeptide(L)'
;KWTIEEKEKLSDKELKCKYSMKWLIQHGLRTPVNQFFKDSPYQFLNDLYPNRFKEWELPVTPNGFWTEEKALEALKWTIEEKEQLSDEELKRIYSGRWIKNQKLSVPVHKFWSSNPFIMLNSLYPGRFKRWEFSVSPYNFWTEKNALEALRWTIEEKVKLTEET
;
A
#
# COMPACT_ATOMS: atom_id res chain seq x y z
N LYS A 1 -16.70 21.96 -3.18
CA LYS A 1 -16.67 21.91 -4.65
C LYS A 1 -15.94 23.11 -5.22
N TRP A 2 -16.49 24.34 -5.15
CA TRP A 2 -15.85 25.56 -5.70
C TRP A 2 -14.34 25.72 -5.41
N THR A 3 -13.88 25.59 -4.15
CA THR A 3 -12.45 25.74 -3.81
C THR A 3 -11.55 24.72 -4.53
N ILE A 4 -12.02 23.49 -4.72
CA ILE A 4 -11.24 22.39 -5.32
C ILE A 4 -11.34 22.42 -6.84
N GLU A 5 -12.56 22.55 -7.36
CA GLU A 5 -12.88 22.39 -8.78
C GLU A 5 -12.66 23.68 -9.58
N GLU A 6 -13.05 24.83 -9.03
CA GLU A 6 -13.06 26.09 -9.78
C GLU A 6 -11.84 26.96 -9.47
N LYS A 7 -11.54 27.15 -8.18
CA LYS A 7 -10.45 28.02 -7.72
C LYS A 7 -9.08 27.39 -7.96
N GLU A 8 -8.89 26.17 -7.47
CA GLU A 8 -7.59 25.48 -7.50
C GLU A 8 -7.47 24.48 -8.66
N LYS A 9 -8.59 24.08 -9.27
CA LYS A 9 -8.67 23.13 -10.40
C LYS A 9 -7.84 21.87 -10.18
N LEU A 10 -7.91 21.31 -8.97
CA LEU A 10 -7.07 20.17 -8.58
C LEU A 10 -7.58 18.88 -9.23
N SER A 11 -6.66 18.14 -9.84
CA SER A 11 -6.89 16.75 -10.23
C SER A 11 -6.94 15.81 -9.01
N ASP A 12 -7.53 14.62 -9.16
CA ASP A 12 -7.57 13.61 -8.09
C ASP A 12 -6.16 13.22 -7.61
N LYS A 13 -5.19 13.18 -8.51
CA LYS A 13 -3.78 12.91 -8.17
C LYS A 13 -3.19 14.03 -7.31
N GLU A 14 -3.43 15.28 -7.66
CA GLU A 14 -2.97 16.41 -6.86
C GLU A 14 -3.68 16.50 -5.52
N LEU A 15 -4.96 16.15 -5.49
CA LEU A 15 -5.74 16.09 -4.26
C LEU A 15 -5.12 15.09 -3.28
N LYS A 16 -4.81 13.87 -3.74
CA LYS A 16 -4.12 12.82 -2.96
C LYS A 16 -2.73 13.24 -2.45
N CYS A 17 -2.13 14.28 -3.02
CA CYS A 17 -0.83 14.82 -2.61
C CYS A 17 -0.93 16.06 -1.71
N LYS A 18 -1.87 16.98 -1.98
CA LYS A 18 -1.97 18.29 -1.34
C LYS A 18 -3.00 18.31 -0.19
N TYR A 19 -4.10 17.58 -0.34
CA TYR A 19 -5.24 17.66 0.57
C TYR A 19 -4.89 17.12 1.95
N SER A 20 -4.90 18.00 2.94
CA SER A 20 -4.50 17.72 4.33
C SER A 20 -5.16 18.72 5.27
N MET A 21 -5.09 18.49 6.58
CA MET A 21 -5.54 19.48 7.57
C MET A 21 -4.85 20.84 7.35
N LYS A 22 -3.55 20.83 6.99
CA LYS A 22 -2.81 22.06 6.69
C LYS A 22 -3.40 22.80 5.49
N TRP A 23 -3.73 22.09 4.42
CA TRP A 23 -4.38 22.67 3.24
C TRP A 23 -5.76 23.24 3.59
N LEU A 24 -6.55 22.53 4.41
CA LEU A 24 -7.85 23.01 4.89
C LEU A 24 -7.72 24.29 5.73
N ILE A 25 -6.72 24.36 6.62
CA ILE A 25 -6.42 25.56 7.41
C ILE A 25 -6.07 26.74 6.50
N GLN A 26 -5.24 26.54 5.47
CA GLN A 26 -4.87 27.59 4.51
C GLN A 26 -6.08 28.19 3.77
N HIS A 27 -7.16 27.40 3.61
CA HIS A 27 -8.42 27.86 3.01
C HIS A 27 -9.48 28.26 4.03
N GLY A 28 -9.12 28.44 5.32
CA GLY A 28 -10.05 28.86 6.37
C GLY A 28 -11.07 27.80 6.80
N LEU A 29 -10.84 26.53 6.46
CA LEU A 29 -11.78 25.42 6.69
C LEU A 29 -11.52 24.65 7.99
N ARG A 30 -10.71 25.18 8.92
CA ARG A 30 -10.42 24.53 10.21
C ARG A 30 -11.67 24.33 11.07
N THR A 31 -12.46 25.39 11.21
CA THR A 31 -13.66 25.43 12.05
C THR A 31 -14.74 24.44 11.61
N PRO A 32 -15.15 24.39 10.32
CA PRO A 32 -16.16 23.41 9.90
C PRO A 32 -15.67 21.98 10.07
N VAL A 33 -14.39 21.68 9.78
CA VAL A 33 -13.80 20.35 9.98
C VAL A 33 -13.88 19.91 11.44
N ASN A 34 -13.58 20.82 12.37
CA ASN A 34 -13.66 20.54 13.80
C ASN A 34 -15.11 20.30 14.26
N GLN A 35 -16.01 21.21 13.90
CA GLN A 35 -17.39 21.23 14.41
C GLN A 35 -18.25 20.09 13.86
N PHE A 36 -18.10 19.75 12.58
CA PHE A 36 -19.05 18.85 11.91
C PHE A 36 -18.41 17.51 11.52
N PHE A 37 -17.09 17.42 11.39
CA PHE A 37 -16.40 16.26 10.83
C PHE A 37 -15.41 15.60 11.79
N LYS A 38 -15.60 15.78 13.11
CA LYS A 38 -14.80 15.15 14.17
C LYS A 38 -13.29 15.33 14.00
N ASP A 39 -12.89 16.50 13.52
CA ASP A 39 -11.50 16.83 13.20
C ASP A 39 -10.84 15.90 12.15
N SER A 40 -11.65 15.30 11.27
CA SER A 40 -11.19 14.39 10.22
C SER A 40 -11.21 15.05 8.84
N PRO A 41 -10.03 15.40 8.27
CA PRO A 41 -9.93 15.85 6.89
C PRO A 41 -10.51 14.85 5.89
N TYR A 42 -10.32 13.55 6.16
CA TYR A 42 -10.85 12.50 5.30
C TYR A 42 -12.38 12.50 5.29
N GLN A 43 -13.03 12.52 6.47
CA GLN A 43 -14.49 12.50 6.53
C GLN A 43 -15.08 13.67 5.74
N PHE A 44 -14.48 14.86 5.88
CA PHE A 44 -14.94 16.03 5.16
C PHE A 44 -14.80 15.87 3.63
N LEU A 45 -13.73 15.21 3.17
CA LEU A 45 -13.54 14.94 1.74
C LEU A 45 -14.49 13.84 1.23
N ASN A 46 -14.66 12.78 2.01
CA ASN A 46 -15.52 11.66 1.65
C ASN A 46 -16.99 12.09 1.60
N ASP A 47 -17.45 12.99 2.48
CA ASP A 47 -18.81 13.53 2.39
C ASP A 47 -19.00 14.40 1.14
N LEU A 48 -17.93 15.04 0.66
CA LEU A 48 -17.94 15.83 -0.57
C LEU A 48 -17.91 14.96 -1.84
N TYR A 49 -17.11 13.88 -1.81
CA TYR A 49 -16.95 12.90 -2.88
C TYR A 49 -17.06 11.47 -2.33
N PRO A 50 -18.29 10.97 -2.11
CA PRO A 50 -18.51 9.67 -1.48
C PRO A 50 -17.78 8.54 -2.18
N ASN A 51 -17.01 7.75 -1.42
CA ASN A 51 -16.29 6.56 -1.87
C ASN A 51 -15.28 6.78 -3.02
N ARG A 52 -14.92 8.04 -3.31
CA ARG A 52 -13.96 8.36 -4.39
C ARG A 52 -12.50 8.20 -3.98
N PHE A 53 -12.21 8.35 -2.69
CA PHE A 53 -10.86 8.27 -2.13
C PHE A 53 -10.85 7.30 -0.96
N LYS A 54 -9.78 6.53 -0.80
CA LYS A 54 -9.52 5.77 0.44
C LYS A 54 -8.70 6.61 1.42
N GLU A 55 -8.86 6.35 2.71
CA GLU A 55 -8.15 7.06 3.80
C GLU A 55 -6.62 7.03 3.62
N TRP A 56 -6.09 5.87 3.22
CA TRP A 56 -4.67 5.65 2.99
C TRP A 56 -4.13 6.27 1.69
N GLU A 57 -5.00 6.75 0.80
CA GLU A 57 -4.57 7.47 -0.39
C GLU A 57 -4.23 8.93 -0.11
N LEU A 58 -4.72 9.48 1.01
CA LEU A 58 -4.42 10.85 1.43
C LEU A 58 -2.99 10.97 2.01
N PRO A 59 -2.45 12.20 2.11
CA PRO A 59 -1.11 12.42 2.66
C PRO A 59 -0.97 12.04 4.15
N VAL A 60 -2.07 12.13 4.91
CA VAL A 60 -2.08 11.88 6.35
C VAL A 60 -3.27 10.99 6.69
N THR A 61 -2.97 9.79 7.18
CA THR A 61 -3.97 8.93 7.82
C THR A 61 -4.21 9.39 9.26
N PRO A 62 -5.45 9.37 9.79
CA PRO A 62 -5.72 9.72 11.18
C PRO A 62 -4.88 8.89 12.18
N ASN A 63 -4.64 9.45 13.37
CA ASN A 63 -3.98 8.70 14.44
C ASN A 63 -4.83 7.50 14.85
N GLY A 64 -4.19 6.35 15.06
CA GLY A 64 -4.89 5.10 15.40
C GLY A 64 -5.66 4.47 14.22
N PHE A 65 -5.56 5.02 13.01
CA PHE A 65 -6.25 4.50 11.83
C PHE A 65 -5.85 3.04 11.49
N TRP A 66 -4.55 2.77 11.53
CA TRP A 66 -4.00 1.48 11.11
C TRP A 66 -4.25 0.38 12.14
N THR A 67 -5.01 -0.62 11.71
CA THR A 67 -5.04 -1.99 12.24
C THR A 67 -4.34 -2.93 11.25
N GLU A 68 -4.06 -4.16 11.66
CA GLU A 68 -3.43 -5.16 10.78
C GLU A 68 -4.35 -5.46 9.58
N GLU A 69 -5.65 -5.63 9.82
CA GLU A 69 -6.66 -5.94 8.81
C GLU A 69 -6.77 -4.82 7.77
N LYS A 70 -6.84 -3.56 8.22
CA LYS A 70 -6.90 -2.40 7.32
C LYS A 70 -5.62 -2.26 6.49
N ALA A 71 -4.47 -2.62 7.06
CA ALA A 71 -3.22 -2.59 6.32
C ALA A 71 -3.19 -3.65 5.21
N LEU A 72 -3.67 -4.87 5.51
CA LEU A 72 -3.80 -5.93 4.51
C LEU A 72 -4.86 -5.59 3.45
N GLU A 73 -5.98 -4.99 3.83
CA GLU A 73 -7.00 -4.48 2.90
C GLU A 73 -6.41 -3.43 1.95
N ALA A 74 -5.68 -2.46 2.50
CA ALA A 74 -5.05 -1.41 1.72
C ALA A 74 -4.00 -1.99 0.75
N LEU A 75 -3.23 -2.98 1.18
CA LEU A 75 -2.27 -3.67 0.32
C LEU A 75 -2.98 -4.45 -0.79
N LYS A 76 -4.00 -5.24 -0.46
CA LYS A 76 -4.79 -6.01 -1.42
C LYS A 76 -5.42 -5.12 -2.48
N TRP A 77 -6.12 -4.07 -2.05
CA TRP A 77 -6.72 -3.10 -2.97
C TRP A 77 -5.66 -2.42 -3.84
N THR A 78 -4.48 -2.12 -3.30
CA THR A 78 -3.39 -1.51 -4.08
C THR A 78 -2.88 -2.45 -5.18
N ILE A 79 -2.72 -3.74 -4.88
CA ILE A 79 -2.23 -4.75 -5.83
C ILE A 79 -3.31 -5.08 -6.86
N GLU A 80 -4.53 -5.41 -6.42
CA GLU A 80 -5.56 -6.00 -7.26
C GLU A 80 -6.40 -4.95 -8.00
N GLU A 81 -6.70 -3.82 -7.38
CA GLU A 81 -7.65 -2.85 -7.93
C GLU A 81 -6.95 -1.61 -8.50
N LYS A 82 -6.00 -1.05 -7.75
CA LYS A 82 -5.32 0.19 -8.14
C LYS A 82 -4.28 -0.04 -9.23
N GLU A 83 -3.40 -1.02 -9.03
CA GLU A 83 -2.29 -1.30 -9.98
C GLU A 83 -2.56 -2.52 -10.85
N GLN A 84 -3.53 -3.38 -10.50
CA GLN A 84 -3.91 -4.58 -11.25
C GLN A 84 -2.69 -5.45 -11.62
N LEU A 85 -1.80 -5.65 -10.65
CA LEU A 85 -0.52 -6.31 -10.87
C LEU A 85 -0.70 -7.82 -11.07
N SER A 86 -0.07 -8.37 -12.10
CA SER A 86 0.18 -9.80 -12.20
C SER A 86 1.19 -10.28 -11.14
N ASP A 87 1.22 -11.59 -10.90
CA ASP A 87 2.19 -12.19 -9.97
C ASP A 87 3.64 -11.94 -10.42
N GLU A 88 3.90 -11.96 -11.73
CA GLU A 88 5.21 -11.67 -12.33
C GLU A 88 5.63 -10.21 -12.12
N GLU A 89 4.70 -9.27 -12.34
CA GLU A 89 4.97 -7.85 -12.12
C GLU A 89 5.19 -7.55 -10.64
N LEU A 90 4.37 -8.14 -9.78
CA LEU A 90 4.50 -8.00 -8.33
C LEU A 90 5.86 -8.51 -7.86
N LYS A 91 6.30 -9.70 -8.30
CA LYS A 91 7.65 -10.25 -8.03
C LYS A 91 8.76 -9.28 -8.45
N ARG A 92 8.58 -8.57 -9.57
CA ARG A 92 9.57 -7.62 -10.10
C ARG A 92 9.64 -6.31 -9.32
N ILE A 93 8.50 -5.73 -8.91
CA ILE A 93 8.46 -4.36 -8.37
C ILE A 93 8.30 -4.31 -6.85
N TYR A 94 7.74 -5.34 -6.23
CA TYR A 94 7.41 -5.35 -4.81
C TYR A 94 8.68 -5.28 -3.96
N SER A 95 8.79 -4.20 -3.20
CA SER A 95 9.97 -3.86 -2.42
C SER A 95 9.61 -2.87 -1.33
N GLY A 96 10.53 -2.64 -0.37
CA GLY A 96 10.36 -1.57 0.62
C GLY A 96 10.19 -0.19 0.01
N ARG A 97 10.80 0.04 -1.17
CA ARG A 97 10.63 1.28 -1.95
C ARG A 97 9.22 1.36 -2.54
N TRP A 98 8.71 0.28 -3.12
CA TRP A 98 7.34 0.24 -3.64
C TRP A 98 6.32 0.48 -2.52
N ILE A 99 6.46 -0.19 -1.37
CA ILE A 99 5.62 0.05 -0.18
C ILE A 99 5.61 1.53 0.25
N LYS A 100 6.78 2.18 0.25
CA LYS A 100 6.88 3.61 0.58
C LYS A 100 6.14 4.48 -0.43
N ASN A 101 6.25 4.18 -1.72
CA ASN A 101 5.53 4.89 -2.78
C ASN A 101 4.01 4.70 -2.66
N GLN A 102 3.57 3.54 -2.17
CA GLN A 102 2.15 3.28 -1.86
C GLN A 102 1.68 3.87 -0.53
N LYS A 103 2.53 4.62 0.20
CA LYS A 103 2.23 5.19 1.52
C LYS A 103 1.90 4.14 2.60
N LEU A 104 2.35 2.91 2.43
CA LEU A 104 2.11 1.79 3.36
C LEU A 104 3.28 1.56 4.34
N SER A 105 4.25 2.46 4.43
CA SER A 105 5.40 2.29 5.33
C SER A 105 5.03 2.24 6.82
N VAL A 106 4.05 3.05 7.24
CA VAL A 106 3.62 3.12 8.65
C VAL A 106 3.08 1.77 9.15
N PRO A 107 2.09 1.13 8.47
CA PRO A 107 1.61 -0.17 8.93
C PRO A 107 2.68 -1.27 8.81
N VAL A 108 3.52 -1.26 7.77
CA VAL A 108 4.63 -2.22 7.63
C VAL A 108 5.61 -2.14 8.81
N HIS A 109 5.96 -0.93 9.24
CA HIS A 109 6.80 -0.74 10.42
C HIS A 109 6.09 -1.23 11.69
N LYS A 110 4.80 -0.92 11.84
CA LYS A 110 4.03 -1.17 13.07
C LYS A 110 3.75 -2.66 13.32
N PHE A 111 3.39 -3.44 12.29
CA PHE A 111 2.93 -4.81 12.46
C PHE A 111 3.88 -5.89 11.92
N TRP A 112 4.79 -5.52 11.02
CA TRP A 112 5.68 -6.49 10.35
C TRP A 112 7.17 -6.17 10.52
N SER A 113 7.54 -5.45 11.57
CA SER A 113 8.94 -5.13 11.91
C SER A 113 9.73 -4.55 10.72
N SER A 114 9.09 -3.68 9.94
CA SER A 114 9.65 -3.08 8.73
C SER A 114 10.01 -4.09 7.63
N ASN A 115 9.34 -5.24 7.60
CA ASN A 115 9.55 -6.27 6.60
C ASN A 115 8.37 -6.38 5.62
N PRO A 116 8.46 -5.75 4.43
CA PRO A 116 7.43 -5.83 3.39
C PRO A 116 7.04 -7.26 3.04
N PHE A 117 8.01 -8.16 2.91
CA PHE A 117 7.72 -9.52 2.50
C PHE A 117 6.88 -10.29 3.54
N ILE A 118 7.06 -10.03 4.83
CA ILE A 118 6.21 -10.67 5.85
C ILE A 118 4.77 -10.16 5.69
N MET A 119 4.57 -8.86 5.45
CA MET A 119 3.24 -8.31 5.15
C MET A 119 2.61 -8.97 3.91
N LEU A 120 3.38 -9.13 2.82
CA LEU A 120 2.88 -9.79 1.62
C LEU A 120 2.51 -11.25 1.87
N ASN A 121 3.33 -11.98 2.64
CA ASN A 121 3.05 -13.36 3.00
C ASN A 121 1.88 -13.49 3.99
N SER A 122 1.59 -12.47 4.81
CA SER A 122 0.35 -12.40 5.60
C SER A 122 -0.87 -12.24 4.70
N LEU A 123 -0.77 -11.46 3.60
CA LEU A 123 -1.87 -11.28 2.66
C LEU A 123 -2.09 -12.51 1.76
N TYR A 124 -1.01 -13.11 1.25
CA TYR A 124 -1.04 -14.29 0.38
C TYR A 124 -0.14 -15.41 0.94
N PRO A 125 -0.59 -16.14 1.97
CA PRO A 125 0.23 -17.15 2.63
C PRO A 125 0.70 -18.23 1.67
N GLY A 126 2.02 -18.41 1.58
CA GLY A 126 2.65 -19.49 0.80
C GLY A 126 2.62 -19.32 -0.72
N ARG A 127 1.90 -18.32 -1.25
CA ARG A 127 1.80 -18.04 -2.69
C ARG A 127 3.12 -17.61 -3.31
N PHE A 128 3.93 -16.88 -2.54
CA PHE A 128 5.21 -16.36 -3.01
C PHE A 128 6.35 -16.82 -2.13
N LYS A 129 7.47 -17.17 -2.74
CA LYS A 129 8.75 -17.43 -2.07
C LYS A 129 9.63 -16.20 -2.14
N ARG A 130 10.41 -15.97 -1.09
CA ARG A 130 11.22 -14.75 -0.97
C ARG A 130 12.26 -14.61 -2.08
N TRP A 131 12.82 -15.71 -2.58
CA TRP A 131 13.79 -15.72 -3.67
C TRP A 131 13.19 -15.45 -5.06
N GLU A 132 11.87 -15.42 -5.20
CA GLU A 132 11.22 -15.06 -6.47
C GLU A 132 11.22 -13.55 -6.73
N PHE A 133 11.50 -12.72 -5.72
CA PHE A 133 11.49 -11.27 -5.84
C PHE A 133 12.83 -10.72 -6.31
N SER A 134 12.79 -9.64 -7.07
CA SER A 134 13.98 -8.95 -7.59
C SER A 134 14.90 -8.39 -6.50
N VAL A 135 14.35 -8.12 -5.31
CA VAL A 135 15.08 -7.54 -4.18
C VAL A 135 15.19 -8.55 -3.03
N SER A 136 16.39 -9.07 -2.83
CA SER A 136 16.73 -9.86 -1.65
C SER A 136 17.24 -8.96 -0.52
N PRO A 137 16.76 -9.14 0.73
CA PRO A 137 17.34 -8.48 1.89
C PRO A 137 18.83 -8.81 2.06
N TYR A 138 19.56 -7.92 2.75
CA TYR A 138 20.93 -8.21 3.17
C TYR A 138 20.98 -9.50 3.99
N ASN A 139 21.97 -10.36 3.74
CA ASN A 139 22.14 -11.69 4.33
C ASN A 139 20.99 -12.70 4.08
N PHE A 140 20.11 -12.47 3.08
CA PHE A 140 19.08 -13.45 2.74
C PHE A 140 19.66 -14.73 2.14
N TRP A 141 20.67 -14.63 1.27
CA TRP A 141 21.30 -15.80 0.67
C TRP A 141 22.29 -16.44 1.64
N THR A 142 21.84 -17.53 2.27
CA THR A 142 22.67 -18.48 3.01
C THR A 142 22.74 -19.78 2.22
N GLU A 143 23.69 -20.67 2.55
CA GLU A 143 23.76 -22.01 1.94
C GLU A 143 22.42 -22.74 2.02
N LYS A 144 21.77 -22.69 3.19
CA LYS A 144 20.44 -23.27 3.41
C LYS A 144 19.40 -22.70 2.43
N ASN A 145 19.26 -21.38 2.36
CA ASN A 145 18.26 -20.74 1.51
C ASN A 145 18.56 -20.95 0.01
N ALA A 146 19.84 -21.02 -0.37
CA ALA A 146 20.26 -21.34 -1.72
C ALA A 146 19.87 -22.77 -2.13
N LEU A 147 20.13 -23.74 -1.25
CA LEU A 147 19.75 -25.15 -1.49
C LEU A 147 18.23 -25.34 -1.51
N GLU A 148 17.48 -24.66 -0.65
CA GLU A 148 16.01 -24.67 -0.67
C GLU A 148 15.46 -24.08 -1.97
N ALA A 149 15.97 -22.94 -2.41
CA ALA A 149 15.57 -22.32 -3.68
C ALA A 149 15.87 -23.25 -4.87
N LEU A 150 17.03 -23.91 -4.87
CA LEU A 150 17.40 -24.87 -5.93
C LEU A 150 16.48 -26.08 -5.95
N ARG A 151 16.23 -26.72 -4.78
CA ARG A 151 15.32 -27.87 -4.67
C ARG A 151 13.94 -27.52 -5.18
N TRP A 152 13.38 -26.40 -4.72
CA TRP A 152 12.07 -25.94 -5.16
C TRP A 152 12.03 -25.66 -6.66
N THR A 153 13.08 -25.04 -7.21
CA THR A 153 13.16 -24.76 -8.66
C THR A 153 13.15 -26.06 -9.47
N ILE A 154 13.87 -27.09 -9.02
CA ILE A 154 13.88 -28.40 -9.67
C ILE A 154 12.50 -29.05 -9.54
N GLU A 155 11.91 -29.10 -8.34
CA GLU A 155 10.62 -29.74 -8.11
C GLU A 155 9.49 -29.11 -8.92
N GLU A 156 9.43 -27.79 -9.01
CA GLU A 156 8.37 -27.10 -9.76
C GLU A 156 8.65 -27.10 -11.26
N LYS A 157 9.90 -26.84 -11.70
CA LYS A 157 10.20 -26.77 -13.13
C LYS A 157 10.33 -28.13 -13.80
N VAL A 158 10.80 -29.16 -13.11
CA VAL A 158 10.93 -30.52 -13.68
C VAL A 158 9.56 -31.21 -13.75
N LYS A 159 8.67 -31.03 -12.77
CA LYS A 159 7.29 -31.53 -12.86
C LYS A 159 6.53 -30.93 -14.05
N LEU A 160 6.69 -29.63 -14.30
CA LEU A 160 6.08 -28.96 -15.46
C LEU A 160 6.56 -29.52 -16.81
N THR A 161 7.79 -30.06 -16.88
CA THR A 161 8.34 -30.67 -18.11
C THR A 161 8.00 -32.15 -18.29
N GLU A 162 7.56 -32.84 -17.24
CA GLU A 162 7.13 -34.26 -17.33
C GLU A 162 5.62 -34.40 -17.64
N GLU A 163 4.84 -33.33 -17.43
CA GLU A 163 3.39 -33.29 -17.68
C GLU A 163 3.01 -32.59 -19.01
N THR A 164 3.98 -32.18 -19.85
CA THR A 164 3.77 -31.60 -21.19
C THR A 164 4.25 -32.52 -22.31
#